data_AF-A0A2S8VB50-F1
#
_entry.id   AF-A0A2S8VB50-F1
#
_cell.length_a   1.000
_cell.length_b   1.000
_cell.length_c   1.000
_cell.angle_alpha   90.00
_cell.angle_beta   90.00
_cell.angle_gamma   90.00
#
_symmetry.space_group_name_H-M   'P 1'
#
loop_
_entity.id
_entity.type
_entity.pdbx_description
1 polymer ?
#
loop_
_entity_poly.entity_id
_entity_poly.type
_entity_poly.pdbx_seq_one_letter_code
_entity_poly.pdbx_strand_id
1 'polypeptide(L)'
;MEQVKHILEPITEYTSLDVMRFMVHGALYEKSPKHWTMDDRKREMQRERLREVGVVHVTTGKEQLSTGQSIVVSSFETLERLNNHLTHWTPQVYMWGKANNEGRNFENIRFITCVGVEIDKKISLEEIHYAAAVNNLPSPSVILSTPRGLQWFYVFSTPFLTEKGRKAGRFVSEEIKRAFVNVMDASEVEEGTTKPIFELEADLGAYSLGYFRIPREDNILYFNGQALNSEWALAWAKEQSRKHKRPAVANTSSSRMYKKVGIMEDPAIQSIINNVFLRGCKGKLGRNNAVFILSLAMKYEGKTESEIIDKIDEWNSQIKSPLKHTEILRTVRSAMNDKYNAPKKDYVEELAEMRMEFVFDIRTPAKERLDRQQSHYSEWEQDIIEMVEQQCTSDAPYLCGSLRALAQKIGEESPVGKAMNKSSLSDVLKVSKKIIVKTNGKKGRNARTYITTRSVLLKSNKHNFKAFLLGKLAFNEEIESATLEVQFQGRTSEAEANKNSENKRSGPGG
;
A
#
# COMPACT_ATOMS: atom_id res chain seq x y z
N MET A 1 -10.91 -1.98 33.04
CA MET A 1 -11.92 -1.74 31.99
C MET A 1 -12.31 -0.26 31.80
N GLU A 2 -11.99 0.66 32.70
CA GLU A 2 -12.38 2.09 32.57
C GLU A 2 -11.55 2.92 31.56
N GLN A 3 -10.36 2.48 31.15
CA GLN A 3 -9.44 3.28 30.32
C GLN A 3 -9.52 2.99 28.80
N VAL A 4 -10.43 2.13 28.33
CA VAL A 4 -10.51 1.71 26.91
C VAL A 4 -11.75 2.26 26.17
N LYS A 5 -12.70 2.89 26.90
CA LYS A 5 -13.90 3.52 26.32
C LYS A 5 -13.58 4.66 25.33
N HIS A 6 -12.52 5.44 25.57
CA HIS A 6 -12.27 6.70 24.87
C HIS A 6 -11.80 6.64 23.40
N ILE A 7 -11.58 5.47 22.81
CA ILE A 7 -11.00 5.39 21.45
C ILE A 7 -12.08 5.20 20.35
N LEU A 8 -13.29 4.76 20.71
CA LEU A 8 -14.39 4.55 19.76
C LEU A 8 -15.69 5.26 20.12
N GLU A 9 -15.86 5.71 21.36
CA GLU A 9 -16.98 6.59 21.68
C GLU A 9 -16.55 8.02 21.30
N PRO A 10 -17.24 8.69 20.35
CA PRO A 10 -17.08 10.13 20.23
C PRO A 10 -17.33 10.75 21.61
N ILE A 11 -16.58 11.79 21.96
CA ILE A 11 -16.99 12.63 23.09
C ILE A 11 -18.44 13.02 22.79
N THR A 12 -19.41 12.64 23.62
CA THR A 12 -20.83 12.73 23.26
C THR A 12 -21.41 14.14 23.40
N GLU A 13 -20.60 15.10 23.88
CA GLU A 13 -20.98 16.51 23.97
C GLU A 13 -19.85 17.38 23.40
N TYR A 14 -19.93 17.68 22.11
CA TYR A 14 -19.14 18.74 21.48
C TYR A 14 -20.02 19.51 20.49
N THR A 15 -19.71 20.78 20.34
CA THR A 15 -20.26 21.63 19.29
C THR A 15 -19.33 21.66 18.08
N SER A 16 -19.84 22.11 16.93
CA SER A 16 -18.97 22.39 15.79
C SER A 16 -17.89 23.44 16.11
N LEU A 17 -18.18 24.38 17.01
CA LEU A 17 -17.22 25.38 17.47
C LEU A 17 -16.09 24.74 18.31
N ASP A 18 -16.38 23.72 19.13
CA ASP A 18 -15.36 23.00 19.89
C ASP A 18 -14.38 22.27 18.97
N VAL A 19 -14.89 21.66 17.89
CA VAL A 19 -14.05 21.03 16.86
C VAL A 19 -13.18 22.07 16.17
N MET A 20 -13.73 23.24 15.80
CA MET A 20 -12.94 24.34 15.23
C MET A 20 -11.87 24.83 16.19
N ARG A 21 -12.23 25.10 17.45
CA ARG A 21 -11.32 25.52 18.54
C ARG A 21 -10.16 24.54 18.69
N PHE A 22 -10.45 23.24 18.69
CA PHE A 22 -9.46 22.18 18.73
C PHE A 22 -8.54 22.22 17.51
N MET A 23 -9.09 22.28 16.29
CA MET A 23 -8.32 22.29 15.04
C MET A 23 -7.37 23.49 14.90
N VAL A 24 -7.71 24.65 15.47
CA VAL A 24 -6.85 25.85 15.45
C VAL A 24 -6.09 26.08 16.76
N HIS A 25 -6.07 25.13 17.70
CA HIS A 25 -5.40 25.28 19.00
C HIS A 25 -5.86 26.49 19.82
N GLY A 26 -7.13 26.87 19.74
CA GLY A 26 -7.63 28.06 20.43
C GLY A 26 -6.97 29.37 19.97
N ALA A 27 -6.27 29.38 18.83
CA ALA A 27 -5.42 30.49 18.40
C ALA A 27 -6.18 31.65 17.74
N LEU A 28 -7.43 31.86 18.14
CA LEU A 28 -8.24 33.03 17.83
C LEU A 28 -8.61 33.73 19.14
N TYR A 29 -9.06 34.97 19.05
CA TYR A 29 -9.65 35.66 20.19
C TYR A 29 -10.96 34.99 20.62
N GLU A 30 -11.29 35.04 21.90
CA GLU A 30 -12.58 34.54 22.37
C GLU A 30 -13.74 35.40 21.83
N LYS A 31 -13.62 36.71 22.02
CA LYS A 31 -14.60 37.72 21.56
C LYS A 31 -14.02 38.60 20.47
N SER A 32 -14.90 39.20 19.69
CA SER A 32 -14.55 40.27 18.76
C SER A 32 -13.96 41.46 19.52
N PRO A 33 -12.91 42.13 19.02
CA PRO A 33 -12.29 43.27 19.70
C PRO A 33 -13.25 44.39 20.12
N LYS A 34 -14.34 44.58 19.37
CA LYS A 34 -15.41 45.54 19.68
C LYS A 34 -16.24 45.18 20.92
N HIS A 35 -16.18 43.94 21.38
CA HIS A 35 -16.91 43.44 22.55
C HIS A 35 -15.99 43.10 23.72
N TRP A 36 -14.72 43.53 23.66
CA TRP A 36 -13.78 43.32 24.76
C TRP A 36 -14.12 44.20 25.96
N THR A 37 -14.22 43.58 27.12
CA THR A 37 -14.07 44.27 28.41
C THR A 37 -12.61 44.73 28.59
N MET A 38 -12.33 45.54 29.62
CA MET A 38 -10.95 45.94 29.94
C MET A 38 -10.06 44.73 30.26
N ASP A 39 -10.61 43.73 30.95
CA ASP A 39 -9.89 42.49 31.28
C ASP A 39 -9.66 41.61 30.05
N ASP A 40 -10.68 41.47 29.19
CA ASP A 40 -10.54 40.80 27.90
C ASP A 40 -9.43 41.47 27.08
N ARG A 41 -9.43 42.80 26.99
CA ARG A 41 -8.42 43.55 26.26
C ARG A 41 -7.01 43.30 26.81
N LYS A 42 -6.83 43.31 28.13
CA LYS A 42 -5.51 43.01 28.74
C LYS A 42 -5.05 41.59 28.42
N ARG A 43 -5.95 40.61 28.53
CA ARG A 43 -5.66 39.19 28.25
C ARG A 43 -5.35 38.94 26.77
N GLU A 44 -6.22 39.39 25.85
CA GLU A 44 -6.06 39.13 24.42
C GLU A 44 -4.86 39.91 23.83
N MET A 45 -4.58 41.14 24.30
CA MET A 45 -3.36 41.87 23.89
C MET A 45 -2.08 41.16 24.36
N GLN A 46 -2.10 40.53 25.54
CA GLN A 46 -0.98 39.70 26.02
C GLN A 46 -0.77 38.49 25.09
N ARG A 47 -1.85 37.78 24.73
CA ARG A 47 -1.80 36.64 23.80
C ARG A 47 -1.31 37.07 22.41
N GLU A 48 -1.75 38.22 21.91
CA GLU A 48 -1.29 38.80 20.65
C GLU A 48 0.20 39.12 20.69
N ARG A 49 0.69 39.73 21.79
CA ARG A 49 2.11 40.01 22.02
C ARG A 49 2.94 38.73 22.10
N LEU A 50 2.43 37.71 22.77
CA LEU A 50 3.01 36.36 22.83
C LEU A 50 2.85 35.58 21.52
N ARG A 51 2.20 36.20 20.53
CA ARG A 51 1.99 35.66 19.19
C ARG A 51 1.15 34.39 19.17
N GLU A 52 0.30 34.17 20.17
CA GLU A 52 -0.52 32.97 20.37
C GLU A 52 -1.82 32.98 19.57
N VAL A 53 -2.24 34.15 19.09
CA VAL A 53 -3.44 34.34 18.28
C VAL A 53 -3.12 34.80 16.86
N GLY A 54 -4.05 34.57 15.94
CA GLY A 54 -3.97 35.04 14.57
C GLY A 54 -5.33 35.12 13.92
N VAL A 55 -5.37 34.85 12.62
CA VAL A 55 -6.61 34.89 11.83
C VAL A 55 -6.76 33.65 10.96
N VAL A 56 -7.99 33.31 10.65
CA VAL A 56 -8.34 32.31 9.62
C VAL A 56 -9.08 32.98 8.48
N HIS A 57 -8.98 32.39 7.28
CA HIS A 57 -9.79 32.79 6.16
C HIS A 57 -10.99 31.85 6.01
N VAL A 58 -12.17 32.41 5.76
CA VAL A 58 -13.42 31.68 5.56
C VAL A 58 -14.14 32.14 4.30
N THR A 59 -14.99 31.28 3.74
CA THR A 59 -15.79 31.59 2.55
C THR A 59 -17.18 30.96 2.65
N THR A 60 -18.15 31.62 2.04
CA THR A 60 -19.57 31.26 2.07
C THR A 60 -19.97 30.28 0.97
N GLY A 61 -19.14 30.07 -0.05
CA GLY A 61 -19.50 29.20 -1.17
C GLY A 61 -18.35 28.87 -2.12
N LYS A 62 -18.61 27.91 -3.03
CA LYS A 62 -17.62 27.48 -4.04
C LYS A 62 -17.33 28.58 -5.05
N GLU A 63 -18.33 29.38 -5.40
CA GLU A 63 -18.18 30.52 -6.31
C GLU A 63 -17.26 31.61 -5.73
N GLN A 64 -17.50 31.99 -4.47
CA GLN A 64 -16.65 32.94 -3.74
C GLN A 64 -15.23 32.39 -3.60
N LEU A 65 -15.08 31.09 -3.30
CA LEU A 65 -13.78 30.43 -3.26
C LEU A 65 -13.05 30.52 -4.61
N SER A 66 -13.75 30.25 -5.74
CA SER A 66 -13.16 30.29 -7.08
C SER A 66 -12.75 31.69 -7.54
N THR A 67 -13.47 32.72 -7.09
CA THR A 67 -13.16 34.13 -7.38
C THR A 67 -12.16 34.72 -6.38
N GLY A 68 -11.65 33.92 -5.44
CA GLY A 68 -10.69 34.32 -4.43
C GLY A 68 -11.28 35.17 -3.29
N GLN A 69 -12.60 35.34 -3.24
CA GLN A 69 -13.28 36.07 -2.19
C GLN A 69 -13.22 35.30 -0.86
N SER A 70 -12.73 35.98 0.18
CA SER A 70 -12.69 35.43 1.53
C SER A 70 -12.92 36.50 2.59
N ILE A 71 -13.48 36.06 3.71
CA ILE A 71 -13.69 36.83 4.92
C ILE A 71 -12.58 36.43 5.90
N VAL A 72 -11.96 37.42 6.55
CA VAL A 72 -10.94 37.18 7.57
C VAL A 72 -11.60 37.21 8.94
N VAL A 73 -11.38 36.17 9.72
CA VAL A 73 -11.96 36.02 11.06
C VAL A 73 -10.86 35.85 12.09
N SER A 74 -10.92 36.66 13.15
CA SER A 74 -9.95 36.68 14.24
C SER A 74 -10.52 36.23 15.60
N SER A 75 -11.82 35.91 15.69
CA SER A 75 -12.47 35.52 16.95
C SER A 75 -13.45 34.37 16.80
N PHE A 76 -13.54 33.54 17.83
CA PHE A 76 -14.51 32.44 17.91
C PHE A 76 -15.95 32.95 17.93
N GLU A 77 -16.24 34.04 18.64
CA GLU A 77 -17.55 34.70 18.58
C GLU A 77 -17.98 35.03 17.14
N THR A 78 -17.05 35.52 16.32
CA THR A 78 -17.35 35.83 14.92
C THR A 78 -17.51 34.57 14.07
N LEU A 79 -16.71 33.52 14.31
CA LEU A 79 -16.89 32.23 13.64
C LEU A 79 -18.25 31.62 13.96
N GLU A 80 -18.63 31.57 15.24
CA GLU A 80 -19.91 31.04 15.71
C GLU A 80 -21.08 31.78 15.06
N ARG A 81 -21.08 33.11 15.10
CA ARG A 81 -22.12 33.94 14.48
C ARG A 81 -22.25 33.72 12.98
N LEU A 82 -21.15 33.44 12.28
CA LEU A 82 -21.17 33.22 10.82
C LEU A 82 -21.34 31.75 10.43
N ASN A 83 -21.22 30.80 11.37
CA ASN A 83 -21.02 29.38 11.11
C ASN A 83 -22.01 28.79 10.10
N ASN A 84 -23.30 29.12 10.25
CA ASN A 84 -24.39 28.64 9.40
C ASN A 84 -24.31 29.13 7.94
N HIS A 85 -23.49 30.13 7.65
CA HIS A 85 -23.29 30.71 6.32
C HIS A 85 -21.93 30.35 5.70
N LEU A 86 -21.05 29.67 6.44
CA LEU A 86 -19.72 29.33 5.99
C LEU A 86 -19.68 27.91 5.41
N THR A 87 -18.98 27.75 4.29
CA THR A 87 -18.80 26.45 3.63
C THR A 87 -17.38 25.94 3.66
N HIS A 88 -16.39 26.84 3.61
CA HIS A 88 -14.98 26.48 3.68
C HIS A 88 -14.21 27.43 4.58
N TRP A 89 -13.09 26.94 5.09
CA TRP A 89 -12.15 27.68 5.90
C TRP A 89 -10.73 27.17 5.73
N THR A 90 -9.76 27.95 6.19
CA THR A 90 -8.39 27.49 6.40
C THR A 90 -8.25 27.05 7.86
N PRO A 91 -8.03 25.77 8.17
CA PRO A 91 -7.80 25.32 9.54
C PRO A 91 -6.40 25.72 10.05
N GLN A 92 -5.60 26.38 9.21
CA GLN A 92 -4.32 27.00 9.55
C GLN A 92 -4.53 28.45 9.97
N VAL A 93 -3.68 28.92 10.87
CA VAL A 93 -3.77 30.28 11.43
C VAL A 93 -2.67 31.14 10.85
N TYR A 94 -3.05 32.32 10.38
CA TYR A 94 -2.17 33.31 9.73
C TYR A 94 -1.83 34.45 10.66
N MET A 95 -0.70 35.12 10.42
CA MET A 95 -0.27 36.24 11.27
C MET A 95 -1.17 37.47 11.11
N TRP A 96 -1.65 37.70 9.89
CA TRP A 96 -2.61 38.73 9.50
C TRP A 96 -3.39 38.25 8.28
N GLY A 97 -4.45 38.95 7.90
CA GLY A 97 -5.18 38.69 6.66
C GLY A 97 -6.05 39.88 6.30
N LYS A 98 -6.37 40.02 5.02
CA LYS A 98 -7.41 40.92 4.53
C LYS A 98 -8.36 40.17 3.60
N ALA A 99 -9.45 40.84 3.20
CA ALA A 99 -10.42 40.28 2.27
C ALA A 99 -9.75 39.84 0.95
N ASN A 100 -10.44 38.98 0.19
CA ASN A 100 -9.98 38.52 -1.13
C ASN A 100 -8.64 37.78 -1.10
N ASN A 101 -8.44 36.92 -0.09
CA ASN A 101 -7.25 36.07 0.09
C ASN A 101 -5.93 36.80 0.31
N GLU A 102 -5.96 38.11 0.56
CA GLU A 102 -4.77 38.87 0.93
C GLU A 102 -4.16 38.35 2.24
N GLY A 103 -2.86 38.02 2.20
CA GLY A 103 -2.14 37.43 3.33
C GLY A 103 -2.20 35.90 3.37
N ARG A 104 -2.99 35.22 2.53
CA ARG A 104 -3.06 33.75 2.51
C ARG A 104 -1.88 33.12 1.76
N ASN A 105 -0.68 33.22 2.31
CA ASN A 105 0.54 32.61 1.78
C ASN A 105 1.34 31.89 2.87
N PHE A 106 2.26 31.00 2.45
CA PHE A 106 3.02 30.16 3.36
C PHE A 106 3.88 30.96 4.35
N GLU A 107 4.49 32.06 3.91
CA GLU A 107 5.32 32.93 4.76
C GLU A 107 4.51 33.61 5.85
N ASN A 108 3.22 33.84 5.62
CA ASN A 108 2.30 34.44 6.56
C ASN A 108 1.59 33.43 7.50
N ILE A 109 1.78 32.12 7.30
CA ILE A 109 1.23 31.11 8.21
C ILE A 109 1.90 31.26 9.57
N ARG A 110 1.14 31.55 10.61
CA ARG A 110 1.64 31.62 11.98
C ARG A 110 1.87 30.23 12.56
N PHE A 111 0.90 29.34 12.34
CA PHE A 111 0.88 27.99 12.87
C PHE A 111 0.45 27.00 11.79
N ILE A 112 1.23 25.93 11.59
CA ILE A 112 0.67 24.72 10.99
C ILE A 112 0.09 23.88 12.12
N THR A 113 -1.22 23.87 12.23
CA THR A 113 -1.99 23.27 13.33
C THR A 113 -2.44 21.85 13.02
N CYS A 114 -2.78 21.57 11.75
CA CYS A 114 -3.27 20.26 11.35
C CYS A 114 -2.88 19.91 9.92
N VAL A 115 -3.08 18.64 9.57
CA VAL A 115 -3.06 18.12 8.20
C VAL A 115 -4.46 17.77 7.78
N GLY A 116 -4.94 18.32 6.68
CA GLY A 116 -6.17 17.88 6.01
C GLY A 116 -5.88 16.95 4.84
N VAL A 117 -6.63 15.85 4.75
CA VAL A 117 -6.67 14.94 3.59
C VAL A 117 -8.10 14.97 3.05
N GLU A 118 -8.25 15.06 1.72
CA GLU A 118 -9.55 15.13 1.05
C GLU A 118 -9.60 14.06 -0.05
N ILE A 119 -10.77 13.43 -0.21
CA ILE A 119 -11.07 12.48 -1.27
C ILE A 119 -12.42 12.83 -1.89
N ASP A 120 -12.48 12.89 -3.22
CA ASP A 120 -13.72 13.05 -3.99
C ASP A 120 -14.42 11.69 -4.24
N LYS A 121 -14.50 10.85 -3.20
CA LYS A 121 -15.22 9.57 -3.21
C LYS A 121 -15.79 9.26 -1.83
N LYS A 122 -17.03 8.77 -1.79
CA LYS A 122 -17.63 8.28 -0.55
C LYS A 122 -17.07 6.89 -0.24
N ILE A 123 -16.33 6.80 0.86
CA ILE A 123 -15.80 5.58 1.46
C ILE A 123 -16.36 5.48 2.89
N SER A 124 -16.26 4.32 3.51
CA SER A 124 -16.68 4.13 4.91
C SER A 124 -15.68 4.77 5.89
N LEU A 125 -16.12 5.05 7.13
CA LEU A 125 -15.22 5.54 8.18
C LEU A 125 -14.18 4.47 8.52
N GLU A 126 -14.61 3.21 8.52
CA GLU A 126 -13.79 2.02 8.73
C GLU A 126 -12.63 1.97 7.71
N GLU A 127 -12.86 2.32 6.45
CA GLU A 127 -11.82 2.42 5.43
C GLU A 127 -10.77 3.50 5.74
N ILE A 128 -11.19 4.65 6.26
CA ILE A 128 -10.26 5.72 6.65
C ILE A 128 -9.40 5.26 7.84
N HIS A 129 -10.02 4.69 8.87
CA HIS A 129 -9.27 4.17 10.02
C HIS A 129 -8.35 3.01 9.61
N TYR A 130 -8.75 2.20 8.64
CA TYR A 130 -7.95 1.11 8.11
C TYR A 130 -6.73 1.63 7.35
N ALA A 131 -6.93 2.63 6.49
CA ALA A 131 -5.84 3.26 5.77
C ALA A 131 -4.82 3.93 6.72
N ALA A 132 -5.30 4.56 7.79
CA ALA A 132 -4.42 5.08 8.84
C ALA A 132 -3.57 3.97 9.48
N ALA A 133 -4.23 2.89 9.88
CA ALA A 133 -3.61 1.77 10.56
C ALA A 133 -2.54 1.04 9.76
N VAL A 134 -2.80 0.75 8.48
CA VAL A 134 -1.83 0.10 7.59
C VAL A 134 -0.55 0.92 7.49
N ASN A 135 -0.68 2.25 7.56
CA ASN A 135 0.43 3.18 7.56
C ASN A 135 1.06 3.40 8.95
N ASN A 136 0.61 2.68 9.98
CA ASN A 136 0.99 2.89 11.38
C ASN A 136 0.70 4.31 11.88
N LEU A 137 -0.31 4.96 11.32
CA LEU A 137 -0.87 6.22 11.84
C LEU A 137 -1.97 5.91 12.87
N PRO A 138 -2.15 6.77 13.90
CA PRO A 138 -3.34 6.69 14.74
C PRO A 138 -4.59 7.04 13.93
N SER A 139 -5.77 6.89 14.52
CA SER A 139 -7.00 7.37 13.87
C SER A 139 -6.95 8.90 13.66
N PRO A 140 -7.55 9.42 12.56
CA PRO A 140 -7.69 10.87 12.39
C PRO A 140 -8.40 11.52 13.57
N SER A 141 -8.09 12.78 13.83
CA SER A 141 -8.72 13.55 14.91
C SER A 141 -10.15 13.94 14.57
N VAL A 142 -10.40 14.28 13.30
CA VAL A 142 -11.69 14.76 12.78
C VAL A 142 -11.94 14.11 11.42
N ILE A 143 -13.17 13.66 11.14
CA ILE A 143 -13.61 13.23 9.80
C ILE A 143 -14.91 13.97 9.46
N LEU A 144 -14.94 14.63 8.31
CA LEU A 144 -16.07 15.39 7.82
C LEU A 144 -16.57 14.82 6.48
N SER A 145 -17.89 14.87 6.28
CA SER A 145 -18.50 14.62 4.99
C SER A 145 -18.34 15.83 4.06
N THR A 146 -18.17 15.56 2.78
CA THR A 146 -18.24 16.59 1.72
C THR A 146 -19.30 16.18 0.69
N PRO A 147 -19.78 17.08 -0.18
CA PRO A 147 -20.78 16.73 -1.18
C PRO A 147 -20.36 15.56 -2.10
N ARG A 148 -19.07 15.48 -2.44
CA ARG A 148 -18.52 14.48 -3.37
C ARG A 148 -17.77 13.33 -2.69
N GLY A 149 -17.39 13.48 -1.43
CA GLY A 149 -16.64 12.45 -0.72
C GLY A 149 -16.43 12.80 0.74
N LEU A 150 -15.20 12.71 1.22
CA LEU A 150 -14.84 12.89 2.62
C LEU A 150 -13.57 13.71 2.78
N GLN A 151 -13.41 14.30 3.95
CA GLN A 151 -12.14 14.90 4.36
C GLN A 151 -11.85 14.52 5.81
N TRP A 152 -10.59 14.37 6.17
CA TRP A 152 -10.19 14.09 7.55
C TRP A 152 -8.93 14.82 7.93
N PHE A 153 -8.76 15.02 9.23
CA PHE A 153 -7.71 15.85 9.78
C PHE A 153 -6.91 15.16 10.86
N TYR A 154 -5.60 15.36 10.85
CA TYR A 154 -4.72 15.12 11.99
C TYR A 154 -4.35 16.47 12.60
N VAL A 155 -4.93 16.79 13.74
CA VAL A 155 -4.55 17.99 14.51
C VAL A 155 -3.28 17.65 15.28
N PHE A 156 -2.24 18.46 15.16
CA PHE A 156 -0.98 18.19 15.83
C PHE A 156 -1.10 18.48 17.33
N SER A 157 -0.31 17.82 18.19
CA SER A 157 -0.32 18.11 19.64
C SER A 157 0.26 19.49 19.93
N THR A 158 1.27 19.86 19.14
CA THR A 158 1.96 21.14 19.18
C THR A 158 2.04 21.67 17.75
N PRO A 159 1.51 22.88 17.46
CA PRO A 159 1.61 23.44 16.12
C PRO A 159 3.07 23.61 15.67
N PHE A 160 3.33 23.63 14.37
CA PHE A 160 4.64 24.00 13.86
C PHE A 160 4.73 25.50 13.63
N LEU A 161 5.55 26.19 14.43
CA LEU A 161 5.61 27.66 14.51
C LEU A 161 6.80 28.29 13.78
N THR A 162 8.01 27.73 13.96
CA THR A 162 9.24 28.32 13.39
C THR A 162 9.31 28.11 11.89
N GLU A 163 10.08 28.90 11.13
CA GLU A 163 10.21 28.68 9.68
C GLU A 163 10.66 27.24 9.35
N LYS A 164 11.68 26.75 10.07
CA LYS A 164 12.13 25.36 10.01
C LYS A 164 11.03 24.37 10.42
N GLY A 165 10.27 24.72 11.46
CA GLY A 165 9.10 23.97 11.91
C GLY A 165 8.02 23.89 10.83
N ARG A 166 7.64 24.99 10.19
CA ARG A 166 6.63 25.04 9.11
C ARG A 166 7.05 24.17 7.93
N LYS A 167 8.33 24.19 7.54
CA LYS A 167 8.89 23.27 6.53
C LYS A 167 8.75 21.81 6.95
N ALA A 168 9.02 21.49 8.22
CA ALA A 168 8.84 20.15 8.77
C ALA A 168 7.35 19.73 8.82
N GLY A 169 6.45 20.62 9.24
CA GLY A 169 5.01 20.40 9.25
C GLY A 169 4.48 20.11 7.85
N ARG A 170 4.86 20.92 6.86
CA ARG A 170 4.52 20.68 5.45
C ARG A 170 5.01 19.32 4.96
N PHE A 171 6.25 18.95 5.27
CA PHE A 171 6.79 17.63 4.94
C PHE A 171 5.97 16.49 5.56
N VAL A 172 5.59 16.61 6.84
CA VAL A 172 4.70 15.64 7.51
C VAL A 172 3.36 15.56 6.79
N SER A 173 2.77 16.70 6.41
CA SER A 173 1.52 16.73 5.66
C SER A 173 1.58 15.97 4.34
N GLU A 174 2.65 16.16 3.59
CA GLU A 174 2.88 15.51 2.30
C GLU A 174 3.02 13.98 2.46
N GLU A 175 3.76 13.52 3.47
CA GLU A 175 3.93 12.09 3.75
C GLU A 175 2.63 11.43 4.25
N ILE A 176 1.83 12.10 5.09
CA ILE A 176 0.51 11.60 5.51
C ILE A 176 -0.42 11.47 4.31
N LYS A 177 -0.52 12.49 3.45
CA LYS A 177 -1.37 12.43 2.26
C LYS A 177 -0.97 11.27 1.34
N ARG A 178 0.33 11.13 1.06
CA ARG A 178 0.89 10.05 0.24
C ARG A 178 0.57 8.67 0.81
N ALA A 179 0.69 8.51 2.13
CA ALA A 179 0.37 7.27 2.82
C ALA A 179 -1.08 6.82 2.57
N PHE A 180 -2.04 7.74 2.61
CA PHE A 180 -3.44 7.43 2.30
C PHE A 180 -3.66 7.09 0.82
N VAL A 181 -3.06 7.85 -0.12
CA VAL A 181 -3.13 7.53 -1.56
C VAL A 181 -2.63 6.11 -1.82
N ASN A 182 -1.46 5.74 -1.30
CA ASN A 182 -0.85 4.44 -1.53
C ASN A 182 -1.73 3.25 -1.08
N VAL A 183 -2.42 3.37 0.05
CA VAL A 183 -3.30 2.29 0.56
C VAL A 183 -4.58 2.18 -0.25
N MET A 184 -5.08 3.32 -0.70
CA MET A 184 -6.38 3.36 -1.34
C MET A 184 -6.30 3.08 -2.85
N ASP A 185 -5.16 3.36 -3.49
CA ASP A 185 -4.81 2.90 -4.85
C ASP A 185 -4.55 1.38 -4.92
N ALA A 186 -4.45 0.67 -3.79
CA ALA A 186 -4.25 -0.79 -3.77
C ALA A 186 -5.52 -1.60 -4.14
N SER A 187 -6.51 -0.97 -4.79
CA SER A 187 -7.80 -1.56 -5.18
C SER A 187 -7.82 -1.75 -6.71
N GLU A 188 -7.99 -3.00 -7.16
CA GLU A 188 -8.28 -3.51 -8.51
C GLU A 188 -7.66 -2.80 -9.74
N VAL A 189 -6.64 -3.45 -10.30
CA VAL A 189 -6.24 -3.29 -11.71
C VAL A 189 -7.29 -3.99 -12.56
N GLU A 190 -8.35 -3.30 -12.96
CA GLU A 190 -9.12 -3.70 -14.15
C GLU A 190 -8.27 -3.43 -15.41
N GLU A 191 -8.40 -4.33 -16.37
CA GLU A 191 -7.59 -4.46 -17.58
C GLU A 191 -7.16 -3.13 -18.21
N GLY A 192 -5.85 -2.93 -18.29
CA GLY A 192 -5.23 -2.05 -19.30
C GLY A 192 -5.30 -0.55 -19.04
N THR A 193 -5.90 -0.06 -17.96
CA THR A 193 -5.95 1.37 -17.65
C THR A 193 -5.44 1.67 -16.24
N THR A 194 -4.13 1.86 -16.06
CA THR A 194 -3.59 2.54 -14.87
C THR A 194 -4.02 4.00 -14.88
N LYS A 195 -5.22 4.29 -14.39
CA LYS A 195 -5.56 5.60 -13.85
C LYS A 195 -5.51 5.48 -12.32
N PRO A 196 -4.75 6.32 -11.60
CA PRO A 196 -4.84 6.34 -10.14
C PRO A 196 -6.29 6.61 -9.74
N ILE A 197 -6.80 5.84 -8.77
CA ILE A 197 -8.17 6.00 -8.24
C ILE A 197 -8.28 7.34 -7.50
N PHE A 198 -7.13 7.89 -7.09
CA PHE A 198 -6.97 9.21 -6.52
C PHE A 198 -6.43 10.16 -7.58
N GLU A 199 -7.30 10.97 -8.17
CA GLU A 199 -6.91 12.32 -8.57
C GLU A 199 -6.68 13.14 -7.29
N LEU A 200 -5.65 12.77 -6.51
CA LEU A 200 -4.99 13.78 -5.69
C LEU A 200 -4.27 14.63 -6.72
N GLU A 201 -4.84 15.76 -7.12
CA GLU A 201 -4.15 16.74 -7.98
C GLU A 201 -2.77 16.99 -7.39
N ALA A 202 -1.76 16.34 -8.00
CA ALA A 202 -0.44 16.16 -7.42
C ALA A 202 0.42 17.40 -7.69
N ASP A 203 -0.12 18.58 -7.40
CA ASP A 203 0.72 19.67 -6.90
C ASP A 203 0.93 19.42 -5.41
N LEU A 204 1.92 18.55 -5.12
CA LEU A 204 2.42 18.24 -3.77
C LEU A 204 2.75 19.50 -2.95
N GLY A 205 2.82 20.69 -3.57
CA GLY A 205 3.02 21.97 -2.89
C GLY A 205 1.78 22.83 -2.61
N ALA A 206 0.60 22.57 -3.16
CA ALA A 206 -0.48 23.58 -3.18
C ALA A 206 -1.60 23.41 -2.11
N TYR A 207 -1.85 22.22 -1.56
CA TYR A 207 -3.13 21.96 -0.87
C TYR A 207 -3.08 21.34 0.54
N SER A 208 -1.93 21.13 1.17
CA SER A 208 -1.92 20.66 2.58
C SER A 208 -2.36 21.73 3.59
N LEU A 209 -2.31 22.99 3.19
CA LEU A 209 -2.61 24.18 3.99
C LEU A 209 -3.68 25.06 3.31
N GLY A 210 -4.48 24.46 2.42
CA GLY A 210 -5.50 25.13 1.61
C GLY A 210 -6.84 25.33 2.33
N TYR A 211 -7.89 25.61 1.55
CA TYR A 211 -9.26 25.64 2.04
C TYR A 211 -9.81 24.22 2.16
N PHE A 212 -10.55 23.98 3.23
CA PHE A 212 -11.26 22.73 3.51
C PHE A 212 -12.69 23.03 3.94
N ARG A 213 -13.59 22.03 3.99
CA ARG A 213 -14.92 22.31 4.59
C ARG A 213 -14.76 22.67 6.06
N ILE A 214 -15.52 23.67 6.46
CA ILE A 214 -15.62 24.06 7.86
C ILE A 214 -16.42 22.99 8.62
N PRO A 215 -15.98 22.57 9.83
CA PRO A 215 -16.76 21.65 10.66
C PRO A 215 -18.14 22.24 10.96
N ARG A 216 -19.18 21.43 10.80
CA ARG A 216 -20.55 21.76 11.16
C ARG A 216 -21.25 20.52 11.68
N GLU A 217 -22.29 20.73 12.47
CA GLU A 217 -23.04 19.62 13.08
C GLU A 217 -23.57 18.62 12.03
N ASP A 218 -23.95 19.10 10.84
CA ASP A 218 -24.46 18.29 9.74
C ASP A 218 -23.37 17.48 9.00
N ASN A 219 -22.10 17.89 9.10
CA ASN A 219 -21.01 17.29 8.31
C ASN A 219 -19.95 16.58 9.15
N ILE A 220 -19.94 16.70 10.47
CA ILE A 220 -19.01 15.97 11.34
C ILE A 220 -19.45 14.51 11.44
N LEU A 221 -18.64 13.60 10.89
CA LEU A 221 -18.88 12.16 10.96
C LEU A 221 -18.16 11.48 12.13
N TYR A 222 -17.01 12.05 12.53
CA TYR A 222 -16.20 11.51 13.63
C TYR A 222 -15.34 12.63 14.26
N PHE A 223 -15.27 12.62 15.59
CA PHE A 223 -14.37 13.46 16.37
C PHE A 223 -13.97 12.74 17.66
N ASN A 224 -12.66 12.70 17.95
CA ASN A 224 -12.15 12.05 19.16
C ASN A 224 -11.33 12.98 20.08
N GLY A 225 -11.13 14.25 19.69
CA GLY A 225 -10.34 15.22 20.47
C GLY A 225 -8.87 14.83 20.67
N GLN A 226 -8.36 13.80 20.00
CA GLN A 226 -6.99 13.32 20.17
C GLN A 226 -6.08 13.97 19.14
N ALA A 227 -5.07 14.69 19.64
CA ALA A 227 -4.07 15.30 18.81
C ALA A 227 -2.93 14.32 18.48
N LEU A 228 -2.44 14.38 17.25
CA LEU A 228 -1.29 13.65 16.77
C LEU A 228 0.00 14.25 17.33
N ASN A 229 0.78 13.48 18.07
CA ASN A 229 2.06 13.96 18.60
C ASN A 229 2.98 14.45 17.47
N SER A 230 3.36 15.73 17.49
CA SER A 230 4.07 16.39 16.39
C SER A 230 5.48 15.86 16.17
N GLU A 231 6.20 15.54 17.24
CA GLU A 231 7.56 15.00 17.17
C GLU A 231 7.55 13.58 16.60
N TRP A 232 6.63 12.76 17.09
CA TRP A 232 6.39 11.41 16.56
C TRP A 232 6.00 11.47 15.09
N ALA A 233 5.10 12.37 14.69
CA ALA A 233 4.67 12.52 13.30
C ALA A 233 5.83 12.87 12.38
N LEU A 234 6.73 13.74 12.83
CA LEU A 234 7.96 14.07 12.09
C LEU A 234 8.92 12.88 11.98
N ALA A 235 9.08 12.10 13.04
CA ALA A 235 9.90 10.89 13.01
C ALA A 235 9.30 9.83 12.07
N TRP A 236 7.99 9.60 12.16
CA TRP A 236 7.23 8.72 11.28
C TRP A 236 7.37 9.13 9.81
N ALA A 237 7.18 10.40 9.48
CA ALA A 237 7.27 10.92 8.11
C ALA A 237 8.67 10.71 7.52
N LYS A 238 9.73 10.92 8.32
CA LYS A 238 11.12 10.62 7.90
C LYS A 238 11.32 9.13 7.63
N GLU A 239 10.72 8.25 8.42
CA GLU A 239 10.78 6.80 8.19
C GLU A 239 10.05 6.40 6.92
N GLN A 240 8.84 6.93 6.68
CA GLN A 240 8.09 6.67 5.44
C GLN A 240 8.88 7.14 4.22
N SER A 241 9.38 8.36 4.22
CA SER A 241 10.18 8.88 3.10
C SER A 241 11.41 8.00 2.80
N ARG A 242 12.07 7.44 3.82
CA ARG A 242 13.17 6.47 3.64
C ARG A 242 12.71 5.15 3.02
N LYS A 243 11.53 4.64 3.39
CA LYS A 243 10.95 3.43 2.79
C LYS A 243 10.68 3.63 1.30
N HIS A 244 10.19 4.81 0.91
CA HIS A 244 9.97 5.17 -0.50
C HIS A 244 11.29 5.39 -1.27
N LYS A 245 12.33 5.94 -0.63
CA LYS A 245 13.65 6.19 -1.26
C LYS A 245 14.52 4.95 -1.42
N ARG A 246 14.21 3.84 -0.74
CA ARG A 246 14.79 2.55 -1.11
C ARG A 246 14.16 2.20 -2.45
N PRO A 247 14.89 2.20 -3.58
CA PRO A 247 14.35 1.57 -4.76
C PRO A 247 13.96 0.16 -4.31
N ALA A 248 12.71 -0.21 -4.54
CA ALA A 248 12.41 -1.62 -4.63
C ALA A 248 13.53 -2.16 -5.52
N VAL A 249 14.34 -3.09 -5.01
CA VAL A 249 15.15 -3.94 -5.86
C VAL A 249 14.11 -4.78 -6.59
N ALA A 250 13.48 -4.12 -7.55
CA ALA A 250 12.68 -4.72 -8.55
C ALA A 250 13.74 -5.48 -9.34
N ASN A 251 13.82 -6.78 -9.09
CA ASN A 251 14.27 -7.74 -10.09
C ASN A 251 13.28 -7.73 -11.26
N THR A 252 12.95 -6.53 -11.77
CA THR A 252 12.43 -6.35 -13.10
C THR A 252 13.69 -6.31 -13.92
N SER A 253 14.08 -7.50 -14.38
CA SER A 253 14.82 -7.64 -15.63
C SER A 253 14.04 -6.82 -16.65
N SER A 254 14.41 -5.55 -16.81
CA SER A 254 13.76 -4.65 -17.74
C SER A 254 13.83 -5.33 -19.09
N SER A 255 12.68 -5.82 -19.54
CA SER A 255 12.47 -6.21 -20.93
C SER A 255 12.80 -4.97 -21.74
N ARG A 256 14.02 -4.94 -22.27
CA ARG A 256 14.38 -3.98 -23.30
C ARG A 256 13.46 -4.30 -24.44
N MET A 257 12.51 -3.40 -24.66
CA MET A 257 11.64 -3.36 -25.81
C MET A 257 12.54 -3.13 -27.03
N TYR A 258 13.05 -4.21 -27.61
CA TYR A 258 13.80 -4.18 -28.86
C TYR A 258 12.79 -4.14 -30.02
N LYS A 259 13.10 -3.35 -31.05
CA LYS A 259 12.29 -3.19 -32.26
C LYS A 259 11.81 -4.55 -32.79
N LYS A 260 10.54 -4.65 -33.20
CA LYS A 260 9.99 -5.75 -34.03
C LYS A 260 10.69 -5.74 -35.39
N VAL A 261 11.89 -6.28 -35.46
CA VAL A 261 12.58 -6.67 -36.69
C VAL A 261 12.50 -8.20 -36.72
N GLY A 262 12.11 -8.79 -37.85
CA GLY A 262 11.94 -10.25 -37.97
C GLY A 262 13.26 -10.96 -37.70
N ILE A 263 13.23 -12.21 -37.20
CA ILE A 263 14.46 -12.97 -36.97
C ILE A 263 15.29 -13.12 -38.26
N MET A 264 14.64 -13.22 -39.42
CA MET A 264 15.34 -13.30 -40.70
C MET A 264 16.07 -12.01 -41.05
N GLU A 265 15.68 -10.87 -40.47
CA GLU A 265 16.30 -9.57 -40.68
C GLU A 265 17.46 -9.31 -39.70
N ASP A 266 17.73 -10.22 -38.75
CA ASP A 266 18.86 -10.10 -37.83
C ASP A 266 20.20 -10.11 -38.60
N PRO A 267 21.13 -9.20 -38.30
CA PRO A 267 22.43 -9.12 -38.98
C PRO A 267 23.22 -10.43 -39.01
N ALA A 268 23.14 -11.25 -37.96
CA ALA A 268 23.84 -12.54 -37.92
C ALA A 268 23.19 -13.58 -38.84
N ILE A 269 21.85 -13.60 -38.93
CA ILE A 269 21.13 -14.47 -39.86
C ILE A 269 21.39 -14.03 -41.30
N GLN A 270 21.38 -12.73 -41.57
CA GLN A 270 21.74 -12.17 -42.88
C GLN A 270 23.19 -12.48 -43.26
N SER A 271 24.13 -12.45 -42.30
CA SER A 271 25.52 -12.87 -42.52
C SER A 271 25.59 -14.33 -42.99
N ILE A 272 24.80 -15.23 -42.39
CA ILE A 272 24.73 -16.64 -42.81
C ILE A 272 24.15 -16.78 -44.22
N ILE A 273 23.08 -16.05 -44.54
CA ILE A 273 22.44 -16.08 -45.87
C ILE A 273 23.43 -15.64 -46.95
N ASN A 274 24.18 -14.56 -46.68
CA ASN A 274 25.14 -13.98 -47.64
C ASN A 274 26.48 -14.73 -47.69
N ASN A 275 26.71 -15.73 -46.84
CA ASN A 275 27.96 -16.48 -46.81
C ASN A 275 28.01 -17.57 -47.89
N VAL A 276 28.54 -17.21 -49.05
CA VAL A 276 28.70 -18.08 -50.23
C VAL A 276 29.77 -19.19 -50.03
N PHE A 277 30.60 -19.08 -49.00
CA PHE A 277 31.79 -19.92 -48.78
C PHE A 277 31.66 -20.96 -47.66
N LEU A 278 30.45 -21.18 -47.14
CA LEU A 278 30.21 -22.14 -46.05
C LEU A 278 30.78 -23.53 -46.37
N ARG A 279 31.85 -23.94 -45.67
CA ARG A 279 32.47 -25.26 -45.75
C ARG A 279 32.47 -25.91 -44.37
N GLY A 280 31.96 -27.14 -44.28
CA GLY A 280 32.04 -27.93 -43.07
C GLY A 280 33.38 -28.66 -42.97
N CYS A 281 34.04 -28.55 -41.81
CA CYS A 281 35.22 -29.34 -41.44
C CYS A 281 34.90 -30.11 -40.15
N LYS A 282 35.62 -31.19 -39.85
CA LYS A 282 35.48 -31.87 -38.54
C LYS A 282 35.69 -30.85 -37.41
N GLY A 283 34.68 -30.67 -36.55
CA GLY A 283 34.71 -29.74 -35.43
C GLY A 283 34.33 -28.28 -35.74
N LYS A 284 33.86 -27.95 -36.96
CA LYS A 284 33.31 -26.64 -37.29
C LYS A 284 31.89 -26.76 -37.85
N LEU A 285 30.99 -25.87 -37.46
CA LEU A 285 29.67 -25.80 -38.07
C LEU A 285 29.79 -25.52 -39.59
N GLY A 286 28.91 -26.14 -40.39
CA GLY A 286 28.96 -26.03 -41.84
C GLY A 286 27.57 -26.01 -42.47
N ARG A 287 27.51 -26.34 -43.77
CA ARG A 287 26.31 -26.21 -44.63
C ARG A 287 25.04 -26.83 -44.04
N ASN A 288 25.11 -28.06 -43.51
CA ASN A 288 23.95 -28.72 -42.90
C ASN A 288 23.42 -27.96 -41.68
N ASN A 289 24.30 -27.37 -40.88
CA ASN A 289 23.89 -26.56 -39.72
C ASN A 289 23.28 -25.23 -40.18
N ALA A 290 23.80 -24.63 -41.26
CA ALA A 290 23.21 -23.45 -41.87
C ALA A 290 21.78 -23.72 -42.36
N VAL A 291 21.57 -24.81 -43.09
CA VAL A 291 20.22 -25.24 -43.52
C VAL A 291 19.30 -25.43 -42.32
N PHE A 292 19.76 -26.12 -41.26
CA PHE A 292 18.96 -26.35 -40.06
C PHE A 292 18.60 -25.05 -39.33
N ILE A 293 19.56 -24.14 -39.15
CA ILE A 293 19.37 -22.84 -38.47
C ILE A 293 18.42 -21.95 -39.27
N LEU A 294 18.63 -21.82 -40.59
CA LEU A 294 17.77 -21.01 -41.45
C LEU A 294 16.35 -21.59 -41.49
N SER A 295 16.20 -22.91 -41.54
CA SER A 295 14.89 -23.58 -41.47
C SER A 295 14.18 -23.29 -40.15
N LEU A 296 14.90 -23.31 -39.02
CA LEU A 296 14.33 -22.95 -37.71
C LEU A 296 13.95 -21.47 -37.62
N ALA A 297 14.75 -20.58 -38.23
CA ALA A 297 14.44 -19.15 -38.26
C ALA A 297 13.17 -18.88 -39.07
N MET A 298 13.03 -19.54 -40.23
CA MET A 298 11.84 -19.45 -41.07
C MET A 298 10.60 -20.10 -40.42
N LYS A 299 10.76 -21.23 -39.73
CA LYS A 299 9.71 -21.86 -38.93
C LYS A 299 9.23 -20.92 -37.81
N TYR A 300 10.15 -20.24 -37.14
CA TYR A 300 9.83 -19.26 -36.09
C TYR A 300 9.02 -18.07 -36.62
N GLU A 301 9.21 -17.69 -37.89
CA GLU A 301 8.37 -16.69 -38.59
C GLU A 301 7.04 -17.26 -39.12
N GLY A 302 6.76 -18.55 -38.91
CA GLY A 302 5.51 -19.20 -39.30
C GLY A 302 5.45 -19.73 -40.72
N LYS A 303 6.59 -19.89 -41.41
CA LYS A 303 6.62 -20.50 -42.75
C LYS A 303 6.33 -22.00 -42.69
N THR A 304 5.63 -22.50 -43.71
CA THR A 304 5.31 -23.92 -43.86
C THR A 304 6.53 -24.71 -44.35
N GLU A 305 6.49 -26.05 -44.20
CA GLU A 305 7.60 -26.92 -44.64
C GLU A 305 7.91 -26.74 -46.14
N SER A 306 6.89 -26.62 -47.00
CA SER A 306 7.06 -26.43 -48.45
C SER A 306 7.77 -25.11 -48.76
N GLU A 307 7.34 -24.01 -48.13
CA GLU A 307 7.94 -22.68 -48.36
C GLU A 307 9.39 -22.61 -47.86
N ILE A 308 9.71 -23.35 -46.79
CA ILE A 308 11.07 -23.45 -46.27
C ILE A 308 11.95 -24.24 -47.27
N ILE A 309 11.46 -25.37 -47.79
CA ILE A 309 12.20 -26.17 -48.77
C ILE A 309 12.53 -25.33 -50.00
N ASP A 310 11.54 -24.63 -50.57
CA ASP A 310 11.74 -23.81 -51.77
C ASP A 310 12.80 -22.71 -51.54
N LYS A 311 12.72 -22.00 -50.42
CA LYS A 311 13.67 -20.93 -50.07
C LYS A 311 15.08 -21.44 -49.76
N ILE A 312 15.17 -22.61 -49.12
CA ILE A 312 16.47 -23.24 -48.82
C ILE A 312 17.10 -23.80 -50.09
N ASP A 313 16.32 -24.37 -51.01
CA ASP A 313 16.82 -24.84 -52.30
C ASP A 313 17.34 -23.67 -53.16
N GLU A 314 16.62 -22.55 -53.19
CA GLU A 314 17.07 -21.32 -53.85
C GLU A 314 18.41 -20.84 -53.24
N TRP A 315 18.48 -20.70 -51.91
CA TRP A 315 19.70 -20.31 -51.22
C TRP A 315 20.86 -21.29 -51.46
N ASN A 316 20.59 -22.61 -51.44
CA ASN A 316 21.59 -23.65 -51.66
C ASN A 316 22.13 -23.66 -53.10
N SER A 317 21.38 -23.14 -54.07
CA SER A 317 21.88 -22.95 -55.44
C SER A 317 22.94 -21.84 -55.56
N GLN A 318 22.93 -20.88 -54.62
CA GLN A 318 23.80 -19.72 -54.63
C GLN A 318 25.16 -19.97 -53.95
N ILE A 319 25.28 -21.02 -53.12
CA ILE A 319 26.53 -21.35 -52.42
C ILE A 319 27.51 -22.11 -53.33
N LYS A 320 28.83 -21.92 -53.13
CA LYS A 320 29.86 -22.56 -53.99
C LYS A 320 29.88 -24.09 -53.97
N SER A 321 29.32 -24.71 -52.93
CA SER A 321 29.25 -26.16 -52.81
C SER A 321 27.86 -26.57 -52.31
N PRO A 322 26.88 -26.67 -53.23
CA PRO A 322 25.51 -27.03 -52.89
C PRO A 322 25.42 -28.42 -52.23
N LEU A 323 24.47 -28.56 -51.32
CA LEU A 323 24.04 -29.86 -50.80
C LEU A 323 23.10 -30.54 -51.79
N LYS A 324 23.02 -31.89 -51.71
CA LYS A 324 22.03 -32.65 -52.49
C LYS A 324 20.64 -32.36 -51.94
N HIS A 325 19.66 -32.26 -52.83
CA HIS A 325 18.27 -32.00 -52.46
C HIS A 325 17.72 -33.00 -51.42
N THR A 326 18.10 -34.27 -51.49
CA THR A 326 17.71 -35.29 -50.49
C THR A 326 18.23 -34.98 -49.07
N GLU A 327 19.39 -34.33 -48.95
CA GLU A 327 19.98 -33.93 -47.67
C GLU A 327 19.29 -32.67 -47.10
N ILE A 328 18.85 -31.77 -47.97
CA ILE A 328 18.04 -30.61 -47.62
C ILE A 328 16.71 -31.06 -47.03
N LEU A 329 15.95 -31.89 -47.75
CA LEU A 329 14.67 -32.43 -47.28
C LEU A 329 14.77 -33.08 -45.90
N ARG A 330 15.81 -33.88 -45.68
CA ARG A 330 16.06 -34.53 -44.38
C ARG A 330 16.30 -33.51 -43.27
N THR A 331 17.06 -32.46 -43.55
CA THR A 331 17.45 -31.44 -42.56
C THR A 331 16.28 -30.52 -42.23
N VAL A 332 15.50 -30.10 -43.23
CA VAL A 332 14.30 -29.28 -43.04
C VAL A 332 13.27 -30.05 -42.21
N ARG A 333 13.00 -31.32 -42.53
CA ARG A 333 12.09 -32.17 -41.73
C ARG A 333 12.52 -32.28 -40.27
N SER A 334 13.84 -32.38 -40.03
CA SER A 334 14.39 -32.39 -38.66
C SER A 334 14.09 -31.07 -37.94
N ALA A 335 14.24 -29.94 -38.61
CA ALA A 335 13.95 -28.61 -38.06
C ALA A 335 12.44 -28.40 -37.80
N MET A 336 11.58 -29.01 -38.60
CA MET A 336 10.12 -28.91 -38.44
C MET A 336 9.59 -29.65 -37.21
N ASN A 337 10.33 -30.57 -36.61
CA ASN A 337 9.93 -31.27 -35.39
C ASN A 337 9.66 -30.29 -34.21
N ASP A 338 8.57 -30.51 -33.46
CA ASP A 338 8.13 -29.66 -32.34
C ASP A 338 9.12 -29.55 -31.17
N LYS A 339 10.13 -30.43 -31.13
CA LYS A 339 11.24 -30.31 -30.19
C LYS A 339 12.07 -29.04 -30.41
N TYR A 340 12.06 -28.49 -31.62
CA TYR A 340 12.85 -27.32 -32.00
C TYR A 340 11.92 -26.17 -32.41
N ASN A 341 11.89 -25.12 -31.59
CA ASN A 341 11.00 -23.98 -31.79
C ASN A 341 11.72 -22.74 -32.34
N ALA A 342 13.02 -22.61 -32.09
CA ALA A 342 13.84 -21.50 -32.57
C ALA A 342 15.30 -21.92 -32.73
N PRO A 343 16.10 -21.22 -33.57
CA PRO A 343 17.54 -21.38 -33.59
C PRO A 343 18.16 -21.16 -32.22
N LYS A 344 19.24 -21.87 -31.90
CA LYS A 344 19.97 -21.65 -30.65
C LYS A 344 21.01 -20.57 -30.85
N LYS A 345 21.05 -19.59 -29.94
CA LYS A 345 21.96 -18.43 -30.01
C LYS A 345 23.41 -18.82 -30.31
N ASP A 346 23.97 -19.72 -29.51
CA ASP A 346 25.39 -20.10 -29.62
C ASP A 346 25.73 -20.65 -31.02
N TYR A 347 24.82 -21.42 -31.61
CA TYR A 347 25.02 -21.99 -32.96
C TYR A 347 24.91 -20.94 -34.07
N VAL A 348 24.06 -19.93 -33.90
CA VAL A 348 23.97 -18.83 -34.86
C VAL A 348 25.21 -17.95 -34.78
N GLU A 349 25.65 -17.58 -33.57
CA GLU A 349 26.84 -16.75 -33.37
C GLU A 349 28.11 -17.44 -33.85
N GLU A 350 28.23 -18.75 -33.65
CA GLU A 350 29.35 -19.55 -34.17
C GLU A 350 29.36 -19.62 -35.70
N LEU A 351 28.20 -19.76 -36.35
CA LEU A 351 28.10 -19.85 -37.80
C LEU A 351 28.24 -18.47 -38.50
N ALA A 352 27.76 -17.40 -37.85
CA ALA A 352 27.80 -16.04 -38.37
C ALA A 352 29.10 -15.28 -38.02
N GLU A 353 29.91 -15.81 -37.11
CA GLU A 353 31.09 -15.17 -36.51
C GLU A 353 30.80 -13.77 -35.90
N MET A 354 29.54 -13.54 -35.52
CA MET A 354 29.08 -12.27 -34.95
C MET A 354 27.94 -12.50 -33.95
N ARG A 355 27.75 -11.53 -33.05
CA ARG A 355 26.68 -11.61 -32.04
C ARG A 355 25.32 -11.34 -32.65
N MET A 356 24.34 -12.12 -32.21
CA MET A 356 22.93 -11.85 -32.54
C MET A 356 22.41 -10.67 -31.73
N GLU A 357 21.65 -9.81 -32.41
CA GLU A 357 20.91 -8.72 -31.77
C GLU A 357 19.53 -9.18 -31.31
N PHE A 358 18.94 -10.15 -32.03
CA PHE A 358 17.67 -10.77 -31.70
C PHE A 358 17.79 -11.71 -30.49
N VAL A 359 16.86 -11.55 -29.54
CA VAL A 359 16.73 -12.45 -28.39
C VAL A 359 15.46 -13.28 -28.58
N PHE A 360 15.61 -14.59 -28.66
CA PHE A 360 14.47 -15.49 -28.78
C PHE A 360 13.55 -15.40 -27.55
N ASP A 361 12.25 -15.21 -27.77
CA ASP A 361 11.23 -15.47 -26.74
C ASP A 361 10.79 -16.94 -26.88
N ILE A 362 11.65 -17.88 -26.46
CA ILE A 362 11.28 -19.30 -26.41
C ILE A 362 10.37 -19.49 -25.20
N ARG A 363 9.10 -19.15 -25.35
CA ARG A 363 8.08 -19.56 -24.37
C ARG A 363 7.87 -21.05 -24.52
N THR A 364 8.54 -21.83 -23.69
CA THR A 364 8.05 -23.18 -23.42
C THR A 364 6.63 -23.04 -22.88
N PRO A 365 5.65 -23.80 -23.38
CA PRO A 365 4.30 -23.77 -22.84
C PRO A 365 4.40 -24.01 -21.33
N ALA A 366 3.81 -23.11 -20.55
CA ALA A 366 3.86 -23.20 -19.10
C ALA A 366 3.24 -24.52 -18.67
N LYS A 367 4.00 -25.35 -17.94
CA LYS A 367 3.47 -26.58 -17.34
C LYS A 367 2.21 -26.27 -16.56
N GLU A 368 1.25 -27.17 -16.48
CA GLU A 368 0.06 -26.95 -15.67
C GLU A 368 0.42 -26.83 -14.18
N ARG A 369 -0.39 -26.09 -13.41
CA ARG A 369 -0.12 -25.80 -11.99
C ARG A 369 0.07 -27.09 -11.17
N LEU A 370 -0.63 -28.18 -11.51
CA LEU A 370 -0.50 -29.50 -10.89
C LEU A 370 0.86 -30.15 -11.16
N ASP A 371 1.36 -30.07 -12.39
CA ASP A 371 2.61 -30.72 -12.82
C ASP A 371 3.89 -29.96 -12.43
N ARG A 372 3.76 -28.72 -11.96
CA ARG A 372 4.90 -27.92 -11.48
C ARG A 372 5.38 -28.38 -10.10
N GLN A 373 6.69 -28.37 -9.86
CA GLN A 373 7.23 -28.66 -8.52
C GLN A 373 6.92 -27.54 -7.51
N GLN A 374 6.79 -26.29 -7.97
CA GLN A 374 6.48 -25.13 -7.15
C GLN A 374 5.39 -24.27 -7.80
N SER A 375 4.45 -23.77 -7.00
CA SER A 375 3.44 -22.79 -7.44
C SER A 375 4.01 -21.37 -7.37
N HIS A 376 3.47 -20.50 -8.22
CA HIS A 376 3.91 -19.11 -8.31
C HIS A 376 3.42 -18.29 -7.12
N TYR A 377 4.12 -17.23 -6.72
CA TYR A 377 3.74 -16.42 -5.55
C TYR A 377 2.39 -15.73 -5.69
N SER A 378 2.01 -15.32 -6.91
CA SER A 378 0.68 -14.75 -7.17
C SER A 378 -0.44 -15.78 -7.04
N GLU A 379 -0.17 -17.05 -7.39
CA GLU A 379 -1.14 -18.14 -7.20
C GLU A 379 -1.34 -18.40 -5.70
N TRP A 380 -0.25 -18.42 -4.93
CA TRP A 380 -0.34 -18.52 -3.47
C TRP A 380 -1.01 -17.32 -2.80
N GLU A 381 -0.77 -16.11 -3.30
CA GLU A 381 -1.45 -14.90 -2.80
C GLU A 381 -2.96 -15.04 -2.95
N GLN A 382 -3.43 -15.51 -4.11
CA GLN A 382 -4.84 -15.70 -4.39
C GLN A 382 -5.47 -16.78 -3.50
N ASP A 383 -4.83 -17.94 -3.38
CA ASP A 383 -5.29 -19.03 -2.50
C ASP A 383 -5.45 -18.54 -1.04
N ILE A 384 -4.50 -17.72 -0.54
CA ILE A 384 -4.56 -17.17 0.82
C ILE A 384 -5.71 -16.18 0.97
N ILE A 385 -5.94 -15.32 -0.03
CA ILE A 385 -7.04 -14.35 -0.02
C ILE A 385 -8.37 -15.08 0.05
N GLU A 386 -8.60 -16.08 -0.82
CA GLU A 386 -9.84 -16.85 -0.85
C GLU A 386 -10.09 -17.58 0.47
N MET A 387 -9.05 -18.21 1.03
CA MET A 387 -9.13 -18.88 2.33
C MET A 387 -9.49 -17.93 3.46
N VAL A 388 -8.85 -16.76 3.51
CA VAL A 388 -9.16 -15.74 4.50
C VAL A 388 -10.60 -15.26 4.35
N GLU A 389 -11.07 -15.03 3.12
CA GLU A 389 -12.43 -14.56 2.86
C GLU A 389 -13.51 -15.62 3.17
N GLN A 390 -13.19 -16.91 3.01
CA GLN A 390 -14.09 -18.01 3.35
C GLN A 390 -14.17 -18.28 4.86
N GLN A 391 -13.04 -18.21 5.55
CA GLN A 391 -12.95 -18.65 6.95
C GLN A 391 -13.08 -17.53 7.97
N CYS A 392 -12.75 -16.29 7.59
CA CYS A 392 -12.84 -15.17 8.49
C CYS A 392 -14.23 -14.52 8.37
N THR A 393 -14.91 -14.42 9.50
CA THR A 393 -16.23 -13.77 9.61
C THR A 393 -16.08 -12.41 10.29
N SER A 394 -17.16 -11.63 10.33
CA SER A 394 -17.17 -10.32 10.99
C SER A 394 -16.74 -10.37 12.47
N ASP A 395 -16.98 -11.50 13.14
CA ASP A 395 -16.66 -11.72 14.55
C ASP A 395 -15.26 -12.33 14.78
N ALA A 396 -14.69 -12.99 13.76
CA ALA A 396 -13.33 -13.57 13.80
C ALA A 396 -12.57 -13.20 12.50
N PRO A 397 -12.08 -11.95 12.38
CA PRO A 397 -11.63 -11.43 11.09
C PRO A 397 -10.17 -11.73 10.77
N TYR A 398 -9.56 -12.74 11.38
CA TYR A 398 -8.16 -13.08 11.13
C TYR A 398 -7.89 -14.57 11.31
N LEU A 399 -6.97 -15.10 10.49
CA LEU A 399 -6.33 -16.38 10.77
C LEU A 399 -5.14 -16.13 11.69
N CYS A 400 -5.15 -16.78 12.86
CA CYS A 400 -4.07 -16.70 13.84
C CYS A 400 -3.31 -18.03 13.92
N GLY A 401 -1.99 -17.96 13.98
CA GLY A 401 -1.18 -19.14 14.27
C GLY A 401 0.31 -18.87 14.22
N SER A 402 1.09 -19.94 14.39
CA SER A 402 2.50 -19.86 14.01
C SER A 402 2.62 -19.85 12.48
N LEU A 403 3.66 -19.22 11.94
CA LEU A 403 3.96 -19.24 10.51
C LEU A 403 4.05 -20.67 9.92
N ARG A 404 4.41 -21.67 10.72
CA ARG A 404 4.37 -23.08 10.28
C ARG A 404 2.95 -23.62 10.21
N ALA A 405 2.15 -23.38 11.24
CA ALA A 405 0.76 -23.82 11.29
C ALA A 405 -0.07 -23.18 10.17
N LEU A 406 0.13 -21.89 9.92
CA LEU A 406 -0.52 -21.19 8.81
C LEU A 406 -0.09 -21.77 7.45
N ALA A 407 1.21 -22.04 7.24
CA ALA A 407 1.67 -22.62 5.98
C ALA A 407 1.11 -24.04 5.74
N GLN A 408 1.05 -24.86 6.80
CA GLN A 408 0.45 -26.18 6.73
C GLN A 408 -1.03 -26.08 6.36
N LYS A 409 -1.80 -25.27 7.09
CA LYS A 409 -3.24 -25.07 6.83
C LYS A 409 -3.49 -24.55 5.42
N ILE A 410 -2.71 -23.56 4.97
CA ILE A 410 -2.80 -22.99 3.62
C ILE A 410 -2.53 -24.05 2.55
N GLY A 411 -1.57 -24.95 2.79
CA GLY A 411 -1.25 -26.03 1.86
C GLY A 411 -2.32 -27.14 1.82
N GLU A 412 -2.88 -27.50 2.98
CA GLU A 412 -3.93 -28.53 3.09
C GLU A 412 -5.24 -28.09 2.41
N GLU A 413 -5.58 -26.81 2.52
CA GLU A 413 -6.81 -26.23 1.97
C GLU A 413 -6.58 -25.54 0.60
N SER A 414 -5.36 -25.62 0.03
CA SER A 414 -5.11 -25.11 -1.32
C SER A 414 -5.96 -25.88 -2.33
N PRO A 415 -6.59 -25.20 -3.32
CA PRO A 415 -7.39 -25.85 -4.37
C PRO A 415 -6.64 -26.95 -5.15
N VAL A 416 -5.30 -26.92 -5.10
CA VAL A 416 -4.40 -27.84 -5.81
C VAL A 416 -3.82 -28.91 -4.86
N GLY A 417 -4.17 -28.88 -3.57
CA GLY A 417 -3.73 -29.86 -2.56
C GLY A 417 -2.21 -29.89 -2.35
N LYS A 418 -1.50 -28.79 -2.66
CA LYS A 418 -0.05 -28.72 -2.54
C LYS A 418 0.39 -28.20 -1.18
N ALA A 419 1.34 -28.89 -0.56
CA ALA A 419 1.93 -28.42 0.69
C ALA A 419 2.67 -27.09 0.50
N MET A 420 2.33 -26.09 1.31
CA MET A 420 3.05 -24.82 1.37
C MET A 420 4.12 -24.89 2.46
N ASN A 421 5.36 -24.52 2.13
CA ASN A 421 6.41 -24.42 3.13
C ASN A 421 6.42 -23.03 3.80
N LYS A 422 6.98 -22.96 5.01
CA LYS A 422 7.06 -21.72 5.80
C LYS A 422 7.78 -20.57 5.07
N SER A 423 8.84 -20.86 4.32
CA SER A 423 9.60 -19.84 3.58
C SER A 423 8.76 -19.21 2.47
N SER A 424 8.08 -20.03 1.67
CA SER A 424 7.17 -19.60 0.61
C SER A 424 6.05 -18.75 1.19
N LEU A 425 5.45 -19.16 2.32
CA LEU A 425 4.47 -18.31 3.00
C LEU A 425 5.10 -16.97 3.44
N SER A 426 6.26 -17.01 4.08
CA SER A 426 6.94 -15.79 4.51
C SER A 426 7.27 -14.86 3.35
N ASP A 427 7.58 -15.39 2.17
CA ASP A 427 7.96 -14.58 1.01
C ASP A 427 6.73 -14.00 0.31
N VAL A 428 5.66 -14.79 0.15
CA VAL A 428 4.35 -14.30 -0.32
C VAL A 428 3.83 -13.20 0.60
N LEU A 429 3.87 -13.40 1.91
CA LEU A 429 3.42 -12.43 2.91
C LEU A 429 4.27 -11.14 2.95
N LYS A 430 5.54 -11.19 2.52
CA LYS A 430 6.40 -9.98 2.42
C LYS A 430 6.16 -9.21 1.12
N VAL A 431 5.84 -9.92 0.05
CA VAL A 431 5.68 -9.35 -1.31
C VAL A 431 4.26 -8.85 -1.54
N SER A 432 3.26 -9.54 -0.97
CA SER A 432 1.86 -9.20 -1.11
C SER A 432 1.55 -7.81 -0.53
N LYS A 433 0.77 -7.03 -1.29
CA LYS A 433 0.15 -5.78 -0.82
C LYS A 433 -1.31 -5.97 -0.42
N LYS A 434 -1.91 -7.11 -0.77
CA LYS A 434 -3.33 -7.43 -0.56
C LYS A 434 -3.55 -8.13 0.78
N ILE A 435 -2.57 -8.92 1.22
CA ILE A 435 -2.61 -9.64 2.49
C ILE A 435 -1.97 -8.78 3.57
N ILE A 436 -2.69 -8.59 4.68
CA ILE A 436 -2.24 -7.79 5.80
C ILE A 436 -1.74 -8.74 6.88
N VAL A 437 -0.51 -8.47 7.35
CA VAL A 437 0.18 -9.37 8.27
C VAL A 437 0.60 -8.61 9.52
N LYS A 438 0.23 -9.13 10.68
CA LYS A 438 0.70 -8.63 11.98
C LYS A 438 1.31 -9.77 12.78
N THR A 439 2.43 -9.51 13.45
CA THR A 439 3.08 -10.52 14.30
C THR A 439 3.22 -9.96 15.71
N ASN A 440 2.64 -10.64 16.69
CA ASN A 440 2.76 -10.28 18.12
C ASN A 440 3.74 -11.23 18.82
N GLY A 441 4.59 -10.65 19.68
CA GLY A 441 5.59 -11.37 20.49
C GLY A 441 7.04 -11.04 20.12
N LYS A 442 7.95 -11.11 21.10
CA LYS A 442 9.40 -11.06 20.84
C LYS A 442 9.81 -12.34 20.09
N LYS A 443 10.82 -12.24 19.22
CA LYS A 443 11.41 -13.36 18.45
C LYS A 443 11.50 -14.63 19.32
N GLY A 444 10.85 -15.72 18.92
CA GLY A 444 10.87 -16.97 19.67
C GLY A 444 9.65 -17.87 19.42
N ARG A 445 9.52 -18.93 20.22
CA ARG A 445 8.47 -19.98 20.11
C ARG A 445 7.04 -19.46 20.31
N ASN A 446 6.86 -18.29 20.92
CA ASN A 446 5.55 -17.71 21.26
C ASN A 446 5.07 -16.62 20.29
N ALA A 447 5.78 -16.39 19.19
CA ALA A 447 5.36 -15.41 18.19
C ALA A 447 4.12 -15.91 17.43
N ARG A 448 3.03 -15.14 17.47
CA ARG A 448 1.80 -15.42 16.73
C ARG A 448 1.67 -14.46 15.54
N THR A 449 1.39 -15.02 14.38
CA THR A 449 1.15 -14.28 13.13
C THR A 449 -0.35 -14.27 12.88
N TYR A 450 -0.86 -13.09 12.53
CA TYR A 450 -2.23 -12.81 12.17
C TYR A 450 -2.25 -12.40 10.70
N ILE A 451 -3.04 -13.08 9.88
CA ILE A 451 -3.24 -12.73 8.48
C ILE A 451 -4.72 -12.43 8.22
N THR A 452 -4.97 -11.39 7.44
CA THR A 452 -6.32 -10.97 7.02
C THR A 452 -6.25 -10.19 5.71
N THR A 453 -7.40 -9.94 5.08
CA THR A 453 -7.56 -9.06 3.92
C THR A 453 -8.29 -7.78 4.31
N ARG A 454 -8.20 -6.76 3.45
CA ARG A 454 -8.95 -5.50 3.60
C ARG A 454 -10.46 -5.76 3.64
N SER A 455 -10.96 -6.61 2.75
CA SER A 455 -12.39 -6.93 2.63
C SER A 455 -12.96 -7.49 3.93
N VAL A 456 -12.27 -8.44 4.57
CA VAL A 456 -12.68 -9.04 5.84
C VAL A 456 -12.63 -8.04 7.00
N LEU A 457 -11.55 -7.25 7.11
CA LEU A 457 -11.44 -6.25 8.17
C LEU A 457 -12.53 -5.17 8.10
N LEU A 458 -12.90 -4.74 6.90
CA LEU A 458 -13.97 -3.76 6.70
C LEU A 458 -15.36 -4.32 7.03
N LYS A 459 -15.55 -5.63 6.84
CA LYS A 459 -16.78 -6.34 7.25
C LYS A 459 -16.82 -6.63 8.74
N SER A 460 -15.69 -6.53 9.45
CA SER A 460 -15.59 -6.86 10.87
C SER A 460 -16.14 -5.76 11.76
N ASN A 461 -16.72 -6.15 12.89
CA ASN A 461 -17.35 -5.20 13.80
C ASN A 461 -16.31 -4.24 14.40
N LYS A 462 -16.70 -2.99 14.74
CA LYS A 462 -15.77 -1.91 15.17
C LYS A 462 -14.79 -2.34 16.26
N HIS A 463 -15.21 -3.23 17.16
CA HIS A 463 -14.38 -3.76 18.25
C HIS A 463 -13.20 -4.63 17.75
N ASN A 464 -13.45 -5.52 16.78
CA ASN A 464 -12.42 -6.40 16.21
C ASN A 464 -11.45 -5.66 15.31
N PHE A 465 -11.97 -4.71 14.55
CA PHE A 465 -11.16 -3.77 13.80
C PHE A 465 -10.22 -2.98 14.73
N LYS A 466 -10.74 -2.43 15.84
CA LYS A 466 -9.96 -1.74 16.88
C LYS A 466 -8.93 -2.66 17.55
N ALA A 467 -9.26 -3.92 17.84
CA ALA A 467 -8.34 -4.91 18.40
C ALA A 467 -7.17 -5.21 17.46
N PHE A 468 -7.45 -5.34 16.16
CA PHE A 468 -6.43 -5.48 15.13
C PHE A 468 -5.50 -4.26 15.08
N LEU A 469 -6.04 -3.03 15.16
CA LEU A 469 -5.26 -1.79 15.23
C LEU A 469 -4.39 -1.73 16.50
N LEU A 470 -5.02 -1.96 17.64
CA LEU A 470 -4.46 -1.85 18.99
C LEU A 470 -3.66 -3.06 19.43
N GLY A 471 -3.16 -3.92 18.54
CA GLY A 471 -2.34 -5.11 18.84
C GLY A 471 -1.03 -4.90 19.62
N LYS A 472 -1.02 -4.06 20.66
CA LYS A 472 -0.42 -4.31 21.97
C LYS A 472 -1.42 -4.79 23.05
N LEU A 473 -2.75 -4.73 22.84
CA LEU A 473 -3.75 -4.91 23.91
C LEU A 473 -4.81 -6.00 23.67
N ALA A 474 -4.88 -6.60 22.50
CA ALA A 474 -5.76 -7.75 22.27
C ALA A 474 -4.99 -9.06 22.43
N PHE A 475 -4.58 -9.39 23.67
CA PHE A 475 -4.24 -10.77 24.11
C PHE A 475 -4.03 -10.89 25.63
N ASN A 476 -4.64 -10.04 26.47
CA ASN A 476 -4.56 -10.20 27.93
C ASN A 476 -5.82 -10.79 28.58
N GLU A 477 -6.97 -10.86 27.88
CA GLU A 477 -8.19 -11.42 28.49
C GLU A 477 -8.34 -12.93 28.27
N GLU A 478 -7.75 -13.51 27.22
CA GLU A 478 -7.72 -14.98 27.02
C GLU A 478 -6.58 -15.69 27.77
N ILE A 479 -5.60 -14.95 28.28
CA ILE A 479 -4.55 -15.52 29.14
C ILE A 479 -5.01 -15.47 30.60
N GLU A 480 -5.75 -14.46 31.06
CA GLU A 480 -6.27 -14.47 32.43
C GLU A 480 -7.37 -15.52 32.64
N SER A 481 -8.25 -15.79 31.65
CA SER A 481 -9.24 -16.87 31.78
C SER A 481 -8.60 -18.27 31.78
N ALA A 482 -7.62 -18.52 30.91
CA ALA A 482 -6.89 -19.78 30.87
C ALA A 482 -5.94 -19.99 32.07
N THR A 483 -5.42 -18.90 32.66
CA THR A 483 -4.57 -18.99 33.87
C THR A 483 -5.41 -19.12 35.14
N LEU A 484 -6.63 -18.56 35.17
CA LEU A 484 -7.58 -18.73 36.28
C LEU A 484 -8.21 -20.13 36.30
N GLU A 485 -8.49 -20.76 35.15
CA GLU A 485 -8.96 -22.15 35.11
C GLU A 485 -7.86 -23.16 35.52
N VAL A 486 -6.60 -22.91 35.16
CA VAL A 486 -5.47 -23.74 35.60
C VAL A 486 -5.14 -23.51 37.09
N GLN A 487 -5.33 -22.29 37.62
CA GLN A 487 -5.17 -22.03 39.06
C GLN A 487 -6.36 -22.53 39.90
N PHE A 488 -7.58 -22.59 39.36
CA PHE A 488 -8.72 -23.20 40.05
C PHE A 488 -8.63 -24.73 40.10
N GLN A 489 -8.16 -25.39 39.04
CA GLN A 489 -7.92 -26.85 39.06
C GLN A 489 -6.70 -27.25 39.92
N GLY A 490 -5.69 -26.38 40.04
CA GLY A 490 -4.56 -26.56 40.95
C GLY A 490 -4.92 -26.40 42.43
N ARG A 491 -5.82 -25.47 42.78
CA ARG A 491 -6.26 -25.27 44.17
C ARG A 491 -7.28 -26.31 44.66
N THR A 492 -8.10 -26.88 43.78
CA THR A 492 -8.99 -27.98 44.16
C THR A 492 -8.21 -29.28 44.42
N SER A 493 -7.14 -29.54 43.68
CA SER A 493 -6.27 -30.70 43.89
C SER A 493 -5.37 -30.59 45.13
N GLU A 494 -4.87 -29.39 45.47
CA GLU A 494 -4.15 -29.16 46.74
C GLU A 494 -5.06 -29.19 47.98
N ALA A 495 -6.32 -28.73 47.87
CA ALA A 495 -7.30 -28.80 48.96
C ALA A 495 -7.80 -30.23 49.22
N GLU A 496 -7.89 -31.08 48.19
CA GLU A 496 -8.21 -32.52 48.34
C GLU A 496 -7.01 -33.33 48.87
N ALA A 497 -5.78 -32.94 48.52
CA ALA A 497 -4.56 -33.56 49.07
C ALA A 497 -4.36 -33.23 50.56
N ASN A 498 -4.69 -32.02 51.02
CA ASN A 498 -4.58 -31.64 52.43
C ASN A 498 -5.71 -32.18 53.32
N LYS A 499 -6.91 -32.45 52.78
CA LYS A 499 -7.96 -33.17 53.55
C LYS A 499 -7.62 -34.64 53.79
N ASN A 500 -6.86 -35.26 52.89
CA ASN A 500 -6.40 -36.65 53.05
C ASN A 500 -5.15 -36.79 53.94
N SER A 501 -4.42 -35.71 54.23
CA SER A 501 -3.27 -35.71 55.15
C SER A 501 -3.65 -35.41 56.61
N GLU A 502 -4.72 -34.65 56.85
CA GLU A 502 -5.24 -34.39 58.20
C GLU A 502 -6.06 -35.56 58.78
N ASN A 503 -6.66 -36.43 57.95
CA ASN A 503 -7.39 -37.62 58.41
C ASN A 503 -6.51 -38.85 58.71
N LYS A 504 -5.17 -38.72 58.70
CA LYS A 504 -4.23 -39.79 59.06
C LYS A 504 -3.45 -39.54 60.37
N ARG A 505 -3.81 -38.53 61.16
CA ARG A 505 -3.25 -38.27 62.49
C ARG A 505 -4.32 -38.23 63.59
N SER A 506 -5.09 -39.32 63.69
CA SER A 506 -5.88 -39.63 64.89
C SER A 506 -6.04 -41.15 65.01
N GLY A 507 -4.95 -41.79 65.42
CA GLY A 507 -4.91 -43.15 65.99
C GLY A 507 -4.35 -43.08 67.42
N PRO A 508 -4.76 -43.99 68.31
CA PRO A 508 -4.93 -43.72 69.75
C PRO A 508 -3.66 -43.85 70.58
N GLY A 509 -3.58 -43.10 71.68
CA GLY A 509 -2.62 -43.28 72.75
C GLY A 509 -2.96 -42.43 73.97
N GLY A 510 -3.56 -43.06 74.99
CA GLY A 510 -3.97 -42.45 76.26
C GLY A 510 -5.28 -43.02 76.77
#